data_AF-A0AA88VDL0-F1
#
_entry.id   AF-A0AA88VDL0-F1
#
_cell.length_a   1.000
_cell.length_b   1.000
_cell.length_c   1.000
_cell.angle_alpha   90.00
_cell.angle_beta   90.00
_cell.angle_gamma   90.00
#
_symmetry.space_group_name_H-M   'P 1'
#
loop_
_entity.id
_entity.type
_entity.pdbx_description
1 polymer ?
#
loop_
_entity_poly.entity_id
_entity_poly.type
_entity_poly.pdbx_seq_one_letter_code
_entity_poly.pdbx_strand_id
1 'polypeptide(L)'
;MMRWNNFDRGNKQLMKSLSTPPPGSKDLHFSTRFSQNAWGQFTSCLWKQHLSYWRSPSYNLIRTIYMLFLSLLFGLLYWDQGRKINNQQSVFNIFGSMFISVLLSGILLFSGAIYHN
;
A
#
# COMPACT_ATOMS: atom_id res chain seq x y z
N MET A 1 -13.84 -25.22 -31.05
CA MET A 1 -14.66 -25.78 -29.94
C MET A 1 -14.08 -27.06 -29.33
N MET A 2 -13.51 -28.02 -30.08
CA MET A 2 -12.94 -29.28 -29.53
C MET A 2 -11.75 -29.13 -28.57
N ARG A 3 -10.87 -28.14 -28.76
CA ARG A 3 -9.65 -27.94 -27.95
C ARG A 3 -9.94 -27.65 -26.46
N TRP A 4 -11.00 -26.91 -26.17
CA TRP A 4 -11.44 -26.61 -24.81
C TRP A 4 -12.04 -27.83 -24.10
N ASN A 5 -12.81 -28.65 -24.83
CA ASN A 5 -13.37 -29.89 -24.28
C ASN A 5 -12.28 -30.92 -23.92
N ASN A 6 -11.17 -30.95 -24.66
CA ASN A 6 -10.04 -31.83 -24.32
C ASN A 6 -9.26 -31.33 -23.09
N PHE A 7 -9.09 -30.02 -22.96
CA PHE A 7 -8.45 -29.41 -21.79
C PHE A 7 -9.28 -29.62 -20.50
N ASP A 8 -10.59 -29.39 -20.56
CA ASP A 8 -11.50 -29.62 -19.43
C ASP A 8 -11.53 -31.09 -19.01
N ARG A 9 -11.61 -32.02 -19.98
CA ARG A 9 -11.52 -33.47 -19.71
C ARG A 9 -10.20 -33.88 -19.08
N GLY A 10 -9.07 -33.33 -19.57
CA GLY A 10 -7.74 -33.59 -19.02
C GLY A 10 -7.60 -33.07 -17.58
N ASN A 11 -8.04 -31.85 -17.30
CA ASN A 11 -8.02 -31.29 -15.95
C ASN A 11 -8.93 -32.08 -14.99
N LYS A 12 -10.11 -32.51 -15.43
CA LYS A 12 -11.00 -33.35 -14.62
C LYS A 12 -10.40 -34.72 -14.28
N GLN A 13 -9.73 -35.36 -15.24
CA GLN A 13 -9.02 -36.63 -15.01
C GLN A 13 -7.83 -36.44 -14.07
N LEU A 14 -7.03 -35.38 -14.27
CA LEU A 14 -5.91 -35.04 -13.42
C LEU A 14 -6.36 -34.75 -11.98
N MET A 15 -7.43 -33.97 -11.80
CA MET A 15 -8.02 -33.70 -10.50
C MET A 15 -8.50 -35.00 -9.82
N LYS A 16 -9.17 -35.90 -10.56
CA LYS A 16 -9.63 -37.17 -10.00
C LYS A 16 -8.48 -38.05 -9.51
N SER A 17 -7.37 -38.08 -10.26
CA SER A 17 -6.15 -38.81 -9.91
C SER A 17 -5.44 -38.21 -8.69
N LEU A 18 -5.35 -36.88 -8.62
CA LEU A 18 -4.70 -36.17 -7.50
C LEU A 18 -5.56 -36.17 -6.22
N SER A 19 -6.88 -36.21 -6.35
CA SER A 19 -7.81 -36.27 -5.22
C SER A 19 -7.91 -37.65 -4.59
N THR A 20 -7.48 -38.72 -5.28
CA THR A 20 -7.39 -40.06 -4.70
C THR A 20 -6.04 -40.24 -4.02
N PRO A 21 -5.99 -40.30 -2.68
CA PRO A 21 -4.71 -40.38 -1.98
C PRO A 21 -4.13 -41.81 -2.10
N PRO A 22 -2.80 -41.98 -2.08
CA PRO A 22 -2.16 -43.30 -2.23
C PRO A 22 -2.57 -44.30 -1.14
N PRO A 23 -2.54 -45.62 -1.41
CA PRO A 23 -2.79 -46.65 -0.40
C PRO A 23 -1.80 -46.51 0.77
N GLY A 24 -2.30 -46.36 2.00
CA GLY A 24 -1.48 -46.15 3.20
C GLY A 24 -1.18 -44.68 3.53
N SER A 25 -1.72 -43.73 2.77
CA SER A 25 -1.72 -42.31 3.14
C SER A 25 -2.51 -42.09 4.45
N LYS A 26 -2.00 -41.18 5.28
CA LYS A 26 -2.66 -40.72 6.50
C LYS A 26 -3.25 -39.34 6.24
N ASP A 27 -4.39 -39.05 6.86
CA ASP A 27 -4.99 -37.73 6.79
C ASP A 27 -4.02 -36.65 7.27
N LEU A 28 -4.00 -35.50 6.57
CA LEU A 28 -3.19 -34.36 6.98
C LEU A 28 -3.73 -33.81 8.30
N HIS A 29 -3.03 -34.10 9.39
CA HIS A 29 -3.34 -33.55 10.69
C HIS A 29 -2.50 -32.29 10.93
N PHE A 30 -3.14 -31.13 10.99
CA PHE A 30 -2.50 -29.88 11.40
C PHE A 30 -2.67 -29.67 12.90
N SER A 31 -1.58 -29.37 13.61
CA SER A 31 -1.62 -29.07 15.04
C SER A 31 -2.36 -27.77 15.37
N THR A 32 -2.43 -26.83 14.42
CA THR A 32 -3.07 -25.53 14.55
C THR A 32 -3.86 -25.17 13.29
N ARG A 33 -4.94 -24.39 13.43
CA ARG A 33 -5.74 -23.89 12.30
C ARG A 33 -4.94 -23.04 11.31
N PHE A 34 -3.94 -22.32 11.79
CA PHE A 34 -3.07 -21.46 10.99
C PHE A 34 -1.59 -21.82 11.18
N SER A 35 -0.77 -21.61 10.15
CA SER A 35 0.67 -21.90 10.15
C SER A 35 1.47 -21.05 11.16
N GLN A 36 1.00 -19.83 11.44
CA GLN A 36 1.57 -18.91 12.41
C GLN A 36 0.45 -18.22 13.19
N ASN A 37 0.74 -17.73 14.40
CA ASN A 37 -0.17 -16.89 15.15
C ASN A 37 -0.39 -15.53 14.47
N ALA A 38 -1.34 -14.73 14.96
CA ALA A 38 -1.70 -13.45 14.36
C ALA A 38 -0.48 -12.49 14.25
N TRP A 39 0.39 -12.50 15.25
CA TRP A 39 1.60 -11.66 15.25
C TRP A 39 2.60 -12.08 14.17
N GLY A 40 2.87 -13.38 14.02
CA GLY A 40 3.76 -13.91 13.00
C GLY A 40 3.27 -13.62 11.58
N GLN A 41 1.96 -13.71 11.35
CA GLN A 41 1.36 -13.32 10.07
C GLN A 41 1.49 -11.82 9.82
N PHE A 42 1.22 -10.98 10.83
CA PHE A 42 1.36 -9.53 10.74
C PHE A 42 2.78 -9.10 10.38
N THR A 43 3.79 -9.63 11.09
CA THR A 43 5.20 -9.34 10.80
C THR A 43 5.59 -9.84 9.41
N SER A 44 5.11 -11.01 8.99
CA SER A 44 5.37 -11.54 7.64
C SER A 44 4.78 -10.66 6.54
N CYS A 45 3.55 -10.15 6.76
CA CYS A 45 2.91 -9.21 5.84
C CYS A 45 3.67 -7.88 5.77
N LEU A 46 4.09 -7.32 6.90
CA LEU A 46 4.90 -6.10 6.94
C LEU A 46 6.23 -6.28 6.23
N TRP A 47 6.93 -7.40 6.46
CA TRP A 47 8.18 -7.72 5.79
C TRP A 47 8.01 -7.79 4.27
N LYS A 48 6.97 -8.51 3.81
CA LYS A 48 6.67 -8.63 2.39
C LYS A 48 6.29 -7.28 1.77
N GLN A 49 5.52 -6.47 2.48
CA GLN A 49 5.15 -5.12 2.05
C GLN A 49 6.38 -4.22 1.93
N HIS A 50 7.27 -4.24 2.92
CA HIS A 50 8.52 -3.49 2.90
C HIS A 50 9.42 -3.92 1.75
N LEU A 51 9.61 -5.23 1.56
CA LEU A 51 10.41 -5.74 0.47
C LEU A 51 9.82 -5.34 -0.89
N SER A 52 8.50 -5.46 -1.06
CA SER A 52 7.81 -5.05 -2.27
C SER A 52 7.91 -3.54 -2.52
N TYR A 53 7.86 -2.73 -1.46
CA TYR A 53 8.01 -1.28 -1.52
C TYR A 53 9.39 -0.87 -2.08
N TRP A 54 10.46 -1.53 -1.61
CA TRP A 54 11.83 -1.23 -2.05
C TRP A 54 12.22 -1.89 -3.38
N ARG A 55 11.52 -2.95 -3.80
CA ARG A 55 11.79 -3.60 -5.11
C ARG A 55 11.25 -2.80 -6.30
N SER A 56 10.33 -1.86 -6.05
CA SER A 56 9.78 -0.91 -7.03
C SER A 56 10.10 0.55 -6.64
N PRO A 57 11.38 0.94 -6.55
CA PRO A 57 11.80 2.19 -5.92
C PRO A 57 11.35 3.43 -6.68
N SER A 58 11.28 3.39 -8.02
CA SER A 58 10.99 4.55 -8.85
C SER A 58 9.66 5.22 -8.51
N TYR A 59 8.60 4.43 -8.28
CA TYR A 59 7.25 4.97 -8.02
C TYR A 59 7.11 5.59 -6.63
N ASN A 60 7.62 4.91 -5.60
CA ASN A 60 7.48 5.35 -4.21
C ASN A 60 8.43 6.49 -3.85
N LEU A 61 9.65 6.48 -4.40
CA LEU A 61 10.67 7.48 -4.11
C LEU A 61 10.33 8.84 -4.72
N ILE A 62 9.72 8.87 -5.90
CA ILE A 62 9.19 10.11 -6.52
C ILE A 62 8.15 10.75 -5.62
N ARG A 63 7.24 9.97 -5.03
CA ARG A 63 6.21 10.47 -4.10
C ARG A 63 6.81 11.09 -2.84
N THR A 64 7.83 10.44 -2.26
CA THR A 64 8.53 10.96 -1.08
C THR A 64 9.32 12.23 -1.40
N ILE A 65 10.02 12.26 -2.54
CA ILE A 65 10.75 13.45 -2.99
C ILE A 65 9.79 14.62 -3.22
N TYR A 66 8.66 14.38 -3.90
CA TYR A 66 7.65 15.41 -4.15
C TYR A 66 7.08 15.97 -2.84
N MET A 67 6.81 15.12 -1.84
CA MET A 67 6.38 15.59 -0.52
C MET A 67 7.43 16.44 0.18
N LEU A 68 8.70 16.04 0.13
CA LEU A 68 9.79 16.82 0.73
C LEU A 68 9.90 18.19 0.06
N PHE A 69 9.83 18.25 -1.27
CA PHE A 69 9.82 19.52 -2.00
C PHE A 69 8.61 20.39 -1.63
N LEU A 70 7.40 19.85 -1.57
CA LEU A 70 6.20 20.61 -1.23
C LEU A 70 6.23 21.10 0.22
N SER A 71 6.72 20.29 1.15
CA SER A 71 6.92 20.66 2.55
C SER A 71 7.94 21.78 2.70
N LEU A 72 9.08 21.70 1.99
CA LEU A 72 10.08 22.77 1.98
C LEU A 72 9.53 24.05 1.35
N LEU A 73 8.77 23.95 0.26
CA LEU A 73 8.15 25.11 -0.39
C LEU A 73 7.21 25.85 0.58
N PHE A 74 6.31 25.14 1.26
CA PHE A 74 5.43 25.76 2.26
C PHE A 74 6.21 26.28 3.48
N GLY A 75 7.23 25.55 3.93
CA GLY A 75 8.11 26.00 5.00
C GLY A 75 8.83 27.30 4.68
N LEU A 76 9.30 27.47 3.44
CA LEU A 76 9.90 28.71 2.95
C LEU A 76 8.85 29.81 2.75
N LEU A 77 7.69 29.48 2.18
CA LEU A 77 6.61 30.43 1.92
C LEU A 77 6.11 31.10 3.22
N TYR A 78 6.03 30.34 4.31
CA TYR A 78 5.55 30.82 5.61
C TYR A 78 6.66 31.04 6.65
N TRP A 79 7.94 30.97 6.25
CA TRP A 79 9.11 31.00 7.13
C TRP A 79 9.10 32.18 8.12
N ASP A 80 8.68 33.36 7.66
CA ASP A 80 8.70 34.60 8.45
C ASP A 80 7.31 35.02 8.96
N GLN A 81 6.26 34.24 8.62
CA GLN A 81 4.89 34.55 8.99
C GLN A 81 4.69 34.51 10.52
N GLY A 82 5.35 33.56 11.19
CA GLY A 82 5.28 33.39 12.65
C GLY A 82 5.95 34.51 13.45
N ARG A 83 6.80 35.32 12.81
CA ARG A 83 7.44 36.48 13.45
C ARG A 83 6.62 37.76 13.31
N LYS A 84 5.55 37.75 12.50
CA LYS A 84 4.69 38.91 12.16
C LYS A 84 3.28 38.77 12.74
N ILE A 85 3.17 38.36 13.99
CA ILE A 85 1.88 38.20 14.69
C ILE A 85 1.54 39.51 15.41
N ASN A 86 1.07 40.49 14.64
CA ASN A 86 0.81 41.83 15.15
C ASN A 86 -0.65 42.02 15.63
N ASN A 87 -1.58 41.15 15.21
CA ASN A 87 -2.99 41.24 15.57
C ASN A 87 -3.71 39.87 15.46
N GLN A 88 -4.97 39.83 15.89
CA GLN A 88 -5.82 38.64 15.82
C GLN A 88 -6.03 38.15 14.37
N GLN A 89 -6.04 39.05 13.39
CA GLN A 89 -6.16 38.69 11.98
C GLN A 89 -4.93 37.93 11.47
N SER A 90 -3.71 38.31 11.88
CA SER A 90 -2.48 37.58 11.55
C SER A 90 -2.53 36.15 12.10
N VAL A 91 -3.08 35.97 13.30
CA VAL A 91 -3.28 34.63 13.90
C VAL A 91 -4.24 33.80 13.04
N PHE A 92 -5.41 34.35 12.69
CA PHE A 92 -6.36 33.65 11.82
C PHE A 92 -5.80 33.35 10.43
N ASN A 93 -5.01 34.26 9.86
CA ASN A 93 -4.36 34.07 8.56
C ASN A 93 -3.35 32.92 8.61
N ILE A 94 -2.60 32.77 9.71
CA ILE A 94 -1.68 31.64 9.91
C ILE A 94 -2.46 30.33 9.96
N PHE A 95 -3.50 30.23 10.79
CA PHE A 95 -4.33 29.02 10.87
C PHE A 95 -5.00 28.67 9.54
N GLY A 96 -5.55 29.67 8.84
CA GLY A 96 -6.15 29.50 7.51
C GLY A 96 -5.13 29.02 6.48
N SER A 97 -3.92 29.58 6.49
CA SER A 97 -2.84 29.17 5.59
C SER A 97 -2.39 27.73 5.84
N MET A 98 -2.21 27.33 7.10
CA MET A 98 -1.87 25.95 7.46
C MET A 98 -2.95 24.96 7.01
N PHE A 99 -4.22 25.32 7.22
CA PHE A 99 -5.35 24.50 6.80
C PHE A 99 -5.38 24.30 5.28
N ILE A 100 -5.22 25.39 4.51
CA ILE A 100 -5.18 25.35 3.04
C ILE A 100 -3.96 24.53 2.55
N SER A 101 -2.79 24.70 3.16
CA SER A 101 -1.59 23.93 2.80
C SER A 101 -1.75 22.43 3.01
N VAL A 102 -2.36 22.01 4.13
CA VAL A 102 -2.62 20.60 4.42
C VAL A 102 -3.64 20.02 3.43
N LEU A 103 -4.73 20.76 3.17
CA LEU A 103 -5.75 20.34 2.21
C LEU A 103 -5.19 20.21 0.79
N LEU A 104 -4.45 21.21 0.31
CA LEU A 104 -3.83 21.17 -1.02
C LEU A 104 -2.82 20.04 -1.14
N SER A 105 -1.98 19.84 -0.12
CA SER A 105 -1.05 18.71 -0.07
C SER A 105 -1.81 17.39 -0.17
N GLY A 106 -2.88 17.21 0.60
CA GLY A 106 -3.76 16.04 0.52
C GLY A 106 -4.30 15.79 -0.89
N ILE A 107 -4.90 16.80 -1.52
CA ILE A 107 -5.48 16.69 -2.87
C ILE A 107 -4.42 16.29 -3.91
N LEU A 108 -3.24 16.92 -3.88
CA LEU A 108 -2.14 16.63 -4.80
C LEU A 108 -1.63 15.19 -4.67
N LEU A 109 -1.68 14.63 -3.47
CA LEU A 109 -1.27 13.25 -3.17
C LEU A 109 -2.25 12.19 -3.65
N PHE A 110 -3.55 12.47 -3.62
CA PHE A 110 -4.57 11.56 -4.15
C PHE A 110 -4.59 11.60 -5.68
N SER A 111 -4.47 12.78 -6.27
CA SER A 111 -4.39 12.98 -7.72
C SER A 111 -3.26 12.17 -8.35
N GLY A 112 -2.02 12.27 -7.83
CA GLY A 112 -0.87 11.52 -8.35
C GLY A 112 -0.99 9.99 -8.30
N ALA A 113 -1.91 9.44 -7.50
CA ALA A 113 -2.17 7.99 -7.45
C ALA A 113 -3.13 7.53 -8.57
N ILE A 114 -3.98 8.41 -9.10
CA ILE A 114 -4.99 8.09 -10.11
C ILE A 114 -4.42 8.22 -11.53
N TYR A 115 -3.54 9.20 -11.79
CA TYR A 115 -3.02 9.46 -13.14
C TYR A 115 -1.91 8.50 -13.61
N HIS A 116 -1.51 7.54 -12.77
CA HIS A 116 -0.34 6.68 -13.04
C HIS A 116 -0.67 5.16 -13.04
N ASN A 117 -1.95 4.81 -13.11
CA ASN A 117 -2.50 3.46 -13.34
C ASN A 117 -3.31 3.46 -14.63
#